data_AF-A0A7X8ZM61-F1
#
_entry.id   AF-A0A7X8ZM61-F1
#
_cell.length_a   1.000
_cell.length_b   1.000
_cell.length_c   1.000
_cell.angle_alpha   90.00
_cell.angle_beta   90.00
_cell.angle_gamma   90.00
#
_symmetry.space_group_name_H-M   'P 1'
#
loop_
_entity.id
_entity.type
_entity.pdbx_description
1 polymer ?
#
loop_
_entity_poly.entity_id
_entity_poly.type
_entity_poly.pdbx_seq_one_letter_code
_entity_poly.pdbx_strand_id
1 'polypeptide(L)'
;KGSKKALVDFTWYSIILAIIYFAFYIFFDYRSVSFAAINFTTVVFVILTCLFKGVQSISSNIVIPMIADCADYETYLSGKYVPGMIGTLFSFVDKVISSLSTTIVNGALAFIGYKAMMPQPTDTYSTSIFAFTMAIYLGLPILGWICSLVAMKYYELDGERMKEIQQEISNIKAKAN
;
A
#
# COMPACT_ATOMS: atom_id res chain seq x y z
N LYS A 1 15.52 13.34 1.91
CA LYS A 1 14.57 12.88 2.96
C LYS A 1 14.67 11.36 3.01
N GLY A 2 14.77 10.75 4.18
CA GLY A 2 14.92 9.29 4.28
C GLY A 2 13.66 8.54 3.83
N SER A 3 13.84 7.32 3.32
CA SER A 3 12.77 6.43 2.85
C SER A 3 11.68 6.23 3.91
N LYS A 4 12.06 6.14 5.20
CA LYS A 4 11.14 6.13 6.35
C LYS A 4 10.13 7.28 6.35
N LYS A 5 10.62 8.52 6.19
CA LYS A 5 9.74 9.71 6.23
C LYS A 5 8.80 9.75 5.03
N ALA A 6 9.30 9.38 3.85
CA ALA A 6 8.47 9.27 2.66
C ALA A 6 7.36 8.24 2.87
N LEU A 7 7.67 7.04 3.40
CA LEU A 7 6.66 6.02 3.65
C LEU A 7 5.57 6.53 4.60
N VAL A 8 5.95 7.16 5.71
CA VAL A 8 4.99 7.70 6.70
C VAL A 8 4.08 8.78 6.07
N ASP A 9 4.66 9.74 5.36
CA ASP A 9 3.91 10.83 4.72
C ASP A 9 2.90 10.27 3.70
N PHE A 10 3.34 9.38 2.80
CA PHE A 10 2.47 8.78 1.77
C PHE A 10 1.45 7.79 2.33
N THR A 11 1.75 7.12 3.44
CA THR A 11 0.79 6.24 4.12
C THR A 11 -0.34 7.08 4.74
N TRP A 12 -0.01 8.23 5.36
CA TRP A 12 -1.03 9.16 5.84
C TRP A 12 -1.88 9.74 4.71
N TYR A 13 -1.27 10.15 3.59
CA TYR A 13 -2.02 10.60 2.41
C TYR A 13 -2.93 9.50 1.85
N SER A 14 -2.47 8.24 1.86
CA SER A 14 -3.27 7.10 1.41
C SER A 14 -4.51 6.88 2.30
N ILE A 15 -4.35 6.97 3.62
CA ILE A 15 -5.46 6.86 4.58
C ILE A 15 -6.47 8.01 4.37
N ILE A 16 -5.98 9.25 4.30
CA ILE A 16 -6.84 10.43 4.12
C ILE A 16 -7.61 10.32 2.80
N LEU A 17 -6.93 10.00 1.69
CA LEU A 17 -7.58 9.84 0.40
C LEU A 17 -8.54 8.65 0.38
N ALA A 18 -8.28 7.57 1.09
CA ALA A 18 -9.24 6.46 1.21
C ALA A 18 -10.52 6.89 1.94
N ILE A 19 -10.41 7.70 3.00
CA ILE A 19 -11.57 8.24 3.72
C ILE A 19 -12.35 9.20 2.82
N ILE A 20 -11.68 10.08 2.07
CA ILE A 20 -12.33 10.97 1.10
C ILE A 20 -13.00 10.17 -0.02
N TYR A 21 -12.34 9.12 -0.52
CA TYR A 21 -12.88 8.21 -1.53
C TYR A 21 -14.13 7.49 -1.01
N PHE A 22 -14.11 7.02 0.23
CA PHE A 22 -15.29 6.43 0.88
C PHE A 22 -16.43 7.45 1.04
N ALA A 23 -16.12 8.66 1.50
CA ALA A 23 -17.11 9.73 1.63
C ALA A 23 -17.75 10.09 0.27
N PHE A 24 -16.96 10.10 -0.81
CA PHE A 24 -17.48 10.32 -2.16
C PHE A 24 -18.58 9.31 -2.52
N TYR A 25 -18.39 8.02 -2.23
CA TYR A 25 -19.40 6.99 -2.50
C TYR A 25 -20.66 7.09 -1.62
N ILE A 26 -20.60 7.77 -0.47
CA ILE A 26 -21.76 8.00 0.40
C ILE A 26 -22.56 9.21 -0.06
N PHE A 27 -21.88 10.32 -0.40
CA PHE A 27 -22.52 11.60 -0.67
C PHE A 27 -22.88 11.81 -2.14
N PHE A 28 -22.16 11.19 -3.08
CA PHE A 28 -22.42 11.33 -4.51
C PHE A 28 -23.03 10.05 -5.08
N ASP A 29 -24.04 10.22 -5.93
CA ASP A 29 -24.62 9.09 -6.67
C ASP A 29 -23.63 8.62 -7.75
N TYR A 30 -22.84 7.60 -7.42
CA TYR A 30 -21.86 6.98 -8.31
C TYR A 30 -22.50 6.36 -9.56
N ARG A 31 -23.83 6.18 -9.61
CA ARG A 31 -24.56 5.70 -10.79
C ARG A 31 -24.62 6.73 -11.91
N SER A 32 -24.45 8.01 -11.56
CA SER A 32 -24.37 9.11 -12.54
C SER A 32 -23.01 9.18 -13.27
N VAL A 33 -22.04 8.35 -12.86
CA VAL A 33 -20.73 8.26 -13.50
C VAL A 33 -20.90 7.54 -14.83
N SER A 34 -20.82 8.31 -15.91
CA SER A 34 -20.84 7.81 -17.28
C SER A 34 -19.79 8.52 -18.11
N PHE A 35 -19.11 7.77 -18.98
CA PHE A 35 -18.19 8.33 -19.98
C PHE A 35 -18.91 8.75 -21.26
N ALA A 36 -20.20 8.39 -21.42
CA ALA A 36 -21.01 8.83 -22.56
C ALA A 36 -21.56 10.25 -22.38
N ALA A 37 -21.82 10.66 -21.13
CA ALA A 37 -22.21 12.01 -20.76
C ALA A 37 -21.39 12.46 -19.55
N ILE A 38 -20.36 13.28 -19.80
CA ILE A 38 -19.44 13.75 -18.75
C ILE A 38 -20.18 14.74 -17.85
N ASN A 39 -20.60 14.25 -16.69
CA ASN A 39 -21.19 15.06 -15.63
C ASN A 39 -20.11 15.48 -14.62
N PHE A 40 -20.43 16.47 -13.78
CA PHE A 40 -19.55 16.91 -12.70
C PHE A 40 -19.09 15.74 -11.81
N THR A 41 -20.00 14.82 -11.46
CA THR A 41 -19.70 13.61 -10.69
C THR A 41 -18.66 12.71 -11.37
N THR A 42 -18.73 12.55 -12.69
CA THR A 42 -17.74 11.76 -13.46
C THR A 42 -16.35 12.40 -13.37
N VAL A 43 -16.26 13.74 -13.51
CA VAL A 43 -14.98 14.46 -13.46
C VAL A 43 -14.35 14.32 -12.07
N VAL A 44 -15.13 14.55 -11.01
CA VAL A 44 -14.66 14.39 -9.63
C VAL A 44 -14.24 12.94 -9.36
N PHE A 45 -15.02 11.96 -9.81
CA PHE A 45 -14.71 10.54 -9.66
C PHE A 45 -13.37 10.18 -10.32
N VAL A 46 -13.14 10.63 -11.56
CA VAL A 46 -11.89 10.34 -12.29
C VAL A 46 -10.70 10.97 -11.58
N ILE A 47 -10.77 12.26 -11.22
CA ILE A 47 -9.69 12.96 -10.52
C ILE A 47 -9.37 12.25 -9.21
N LEU A 48 -10.40 11.94 -8.42
CA LEU A 48 -10.22 11.31 -7.12
C LEU A 48 -9.67 9.88 -7.25
N THR A 49 -10.11 9.12 -8.24
CA THR A 49 -9.58 7.78 -8.54
C THR A 49 -8.12 7.85 -8.96
N CYS A 50 -7.74 8.79 -9.83
CA CYS A 50 -6.36 9.00 -10.25
C CYS A 50 -5.46 9.37 -9.07
N LEU A 51 -5.89 10.30 -8.21
CA LEU A 51 -5.14 10.70 -7.01
C LEU A 51 -5.00 9.54 -6.02
N PHE A 52 -6.10 8.85 -5.74
CA PHE A 52 -6.11 7.73 -4.79
C PHE A 52 -5.17 6.60 -5.27
N LYS A 53 -5.30 6.18 -6.53
CA LYS A 53 -4.43 5.15 -7.11
C LYS A 53 -2.98 5.60 -7.23
N GLY A 54 -2.74 6.87 -7.55
CA GLY A 54 -1.39 7.44 -7.64
C GLY A 54 -0.66 7.40 -6.29
N VAL A 55 -1.30 7.92 -5.24
CA VAL A 55 -0.73 7.93 -3.89
C VAL A 55 -0.55 6.51 -3.33
N GLN A 56 -1.54 5.63 -3.54
CA GLN A 56 -1.44 4.22 -3.16
C GLN A 56 -0.24 3.55 -3.84
N SER A 57 -0.02 3.79 -5.13
CA SER A 57 1.12 3.22 -5.86
C SER A 57 2.46 3.73 -5.32
N ILE A 58 2.57 5.02 -5.03
CA ILE A 58 3.81 5.58 -4.46
C ILE A 58 4.10 4.94 -3.10
N SER A 59 3.09 4.83 -2.22
CA SER A 59 3.25 4.22 -0.89
C SER A 59 3.79 2.78 -0.98
N SER A 60 3.33 1.98 -1.93
CA SER A 60 3.79 0.60 -2.11
C SER A 60 5.20 0.52 -2.70
N ASN A 61 5.57 1.45 -3.59
CA ASN A 61 6.88 1.42 -4.26
C ASN A 61 8.03 1.94 -3.38
N ILE A 62 7.75 2.73 -2.33
CA ILE A 62 8.77 3.18 -1.36
C ILE A 62 9.41 2.01 -0.60
N VAL A 63 8.75 0.85 -0.55
CA VAL A 63 9.30 -0.34 0.10
C VAL A 63 10.57 -0.84 -0.62
N ILE A 64 10.70 -0.61 -1.93
CA ILE A 64 11.86 -1.05 -2.72
C ILE A 64 13.17 -0.41 -2.21
N PRO A 65 13.31 0.93 -2.13
CA PRO A 65 14.50 1.54 -1.54
C PRO A 65 14.68 1.17 -0.06
N MET A 66 13.61 0.88 0.69
CA MET A 66 13.75 0.44 2.09
C MET A 66 14.37 -0.96 2.22
N ILE A 67 14.14 -1.86 1.25
CA ILE A 67 14.81 -3.16 1.19
C ILE A 67 16.32 -2.96 0.98
N ALA A 68 16.69 -2.01 0.11
CA ALA A 68 18.09 -1.64 -0.10
C ALA A 68 18.71 -1.01 1.16
N ASP A 69 18.00 -0.10 1.83
CA ASP A 69 18.44 0.49 3.10
C ASP A 69 18.71 -0.58 4.17
N CYS A 70 17.85 -1.60 4.28
CA CYS A 70 18.07 -2.74 5.17
C CYS A 70 19.27 -3.62 4.77
N ALA A 71 19.53 -3.79 3.47
CA ALA A 71 20.69 -4.54 2.99
C ALA A 71 22.00 -3.81 3.28
N ASP A 72 22.02 -2.48 3.12
CA ASP A 72 23.16 -1.64 3.50
C ASP A 72 23.37 -1.68 5.01
N TYR A 73 22.30 -1.63 5.81
CA TYR A 73 22.39 -1.75 7.27
C TYR A 73 23.00 -3.09 7.70
N GLU A 74 22.60 -4.20 7.07
CA GLU A 74 23.21 -5.49 7.42
C GLU A 74 24.68 -5.59 6.95
N THR A 75 25.02 -4.91 5.87
CA THR A 75 26.42 -4.80 5.43
C THR A 75 27.26 -4.04 6.44
N TYR A 76 26.68 -3.01 7.06
CA TYR A 76 27.31 -2.25 8.12
C TYR A 76 27.55 -3.10 9.37
N LEU A 77 26.59 -3.94 9.78
CA LEU A 77 26.72 -4.79 10.97
C LEU A 77 27.64 -6.01 10.74
N SER A 78 27.45 -6.71 9.63
CA SER A 78 28.11 -8.00 9.35
C SER A 78 29.39 -7.89 8.52
N GLY A 79 29.61 -6.73 7.89
CA GLY A 79 30.66 -6.54 6.88
C GLY A 79 30.40 -7.25 5.54
N LYS A 80 29.26 -7.96 5.40
CA LYS A 80 28.93 -8.76 4.21
C LYS A 80 27.73 -8.17 3.49
N TYR A 81 27.91 -7.87 2.20
CA TYR A 81 26.83 -7.37 1.36
C TYR A 81 25.90 -8.51 0.91
N VAL A 82 24.73 -8.62 1.55
CA VAL A 82 23.78 -9.73 1.36
C VAL A 82 22.37 -9.26 0.94
N PRO A 83 22.22 -8.41 -0.09
CA PRO A 83 20.93 -7.87 -0.52
C PRO A 83 19.95 -8.95 -0.98
N GLY A 84 20.47 -10.06 -1.53
CA GLY A 84 19.64 -11.18 -1.99
C GLY A 84 18.84 -11.83 -0.86
N MET A 85 19.42 -11.98 0.34
CA MET A 85 18.73 -12.57 1.49
C MET A 85 17.62 -11.65 2.01
N ILE A 86 17.89 -10.35 2.11
CA ILE A 86 16.88 -9.37 2.54
C ILE A 86 15.72 -9.30 1.53
N GLY A 87 16.03 -9.31 0.23
CA GLY A 87 15.02 -9.30 -0.83
C GLY A 87 14.17 -10.57 -0.88
N THR A 88 14.73 -11.75 -0.62
CA THR A 88 13.96 -13.01 -0.58
C THR A 88 13.07 -13.09 0.65
N LEU A 89 13.53 -12.60 1.81
CA LEU A 89 12.69 -12.50 3.03
C LEU A 89 11.48 -11.60 2.79
N PHE A 90 11.68 -10.42 2.20
CA PHE A 90 10.58 -9.54 1.82
C PHE A 90 9.61 -10.22 0.85
N SER A 91 10.14 -10.79 -0.24
CA SER A 91 9.32 -11.45 -1.27
C SER A 91 8.54 -12.65 -0.74
N PHE A 92 9.11 -13.38 0.22
CA PHE A 92 8.44 -14.49 0.87
C PHE A 92 7.21 -14.01 1.66
N VAL A 93 7.39 -13.00 2.52
CA VAL A 93 6.29 -12.42 3.32
C VAL A 93 5.22 -11.80 2.40
N ASP A 94 5.65 -11.04 1.39
CA ASP A 94 4.74 -10.41 0.42
C ASP A 94 3.88 -11.45 -0.31
N LYS A 95 4.48 -12.56 -0.77
CA LYS A 95 3.75 -13.64 -1.44
C LYS A 95 2.81 -14.40 -0.50
N VAL A 96 3.20 -14.62 0.75
CA VAL A 96 2.31 -15.25 1.75
C VAL A 96 1.07 -14.39 1.96
N ILE A 97 1.22 -13.10 2.22
CA ILE A 97 0.09 -12.18 2.42
C ILE A 97 -0.75 -12.08 1.13
N SER A 98 -0.11 -11.94 -0.02
CA SER A 98 -0.79 -11.83 -1.31
C SER A 98 -1.58 -13.10 -1.65
N SER A 99 -1.04 -14.29 -1.37
CA SER A 99 -1.76 -15.56 -1.61
C SER A 99 -3.01 -15.72 -0.72
N LEU A 100 -2.98 -15.16 0.49
CA LEU A 100 -4.12 -15.18 1.40
C LEU A 100 -5.20 -14.16 1.02
N SER A 101 -4.83 -13.09 0.30
CA SER A 101 -5.77 -12.02 -0.07
C SER A 101 -6.97 -12.52 -0.87
N THR A 102 -6.75 -13.36 -1.88
CA THR A 102 -7.82 -13.94 -2.71
C THR A 102 -8.77 -14.81 -1.89
N THR A 103 -8.23 -15.59 -0.95
CA THR A 103 -9.03 -16.42 -0.05
C THR A 103 -9.90 -15.57 0.86
N ILE A 104 -9.36 -14.48 1.41
CA ILE A 104 -10.11 -13.53 2.22
C ILE A 104 -11.24 -12.92 1.38
N VAL A 105 -10.93 -12.38 0.20
CA VAL A 105 -11.93 -11.76 -0.69
C VAL A 105 -13.04 -12.75 -1.07
N ASN A 106 -12.68 -13.96 -1.48
CA ASN A 106 -13.66 -14.98 -1.90
C ASN A 106 -14.49 -15.51 -0.73
N GLY A 107 -13.87 -15.79 0.42
CA GLY A 107 -14.60 -16.21 1.62
C GLY A 107 -15.58 -15.12 2.05
N ALA A 108 -15.14 -13.88 1.95
CA ALA A 108 -15.94 -12.73 2.24
C ALA A 108 -17.14 -12.62 1.26
N LEU A 109 -16.93 -12.73 -0.06
CA LEU A 109 -18.01 -12.76 -1.05
C LEU A 109 -19.00 -13.93 -0.80
N ALA A 110 -18.52 -15.09 -0.38
CA ALA A 110 -19.38 -16.22 -0.05
C ALA A 110 -20.33 -15.92 1.13
N PHE A 111 -19.91 -15.10 2.10
CA PHE A 111 -20.76 -14.67 3.22
C PHE A 111 -21.95 -13.81 2.78
N ILE A 112 -21.79 -12.98 1.74
CA ILE A 112 -22.88 -12.14 1.20
C ILE A 112 -23.73 -12.87 0.14
N GLY A 113 -23.54 -14.18 -0.03
CA GLY A 113 -24.36 -15.03 -0.91
C GLY A 113 -23.74 -15.34 -2.27
N TYR A 114 -22.58 -14.76 -2.59
CA TYR A 114 -21.85 -15.01 -3.84
C TYR A 114 -20.95 -16.24 -3.70
N LYS A 115 -21.55 -17.42 -3.83
CA LYS A 115 -20.87 -18.71 -3.62
C LYS A 115 -20.26 -19.32 -4.89
N ALA A 116 -20.84 -19.04 -6.05
CA ALA A 116 -20.48 -19.69 -7.33
C ALA A 116 -20.02 -18.71 -8.42
N MET A 117 -20.35 -17.43 -8.30
CA MET A 117 -19.98 -16.39 -9.27
C MET A 117 -19.63 -15.09 -8.54
N MET A 118 -18.72 -14.30 -9.11
CA MET A 118 -18.43 -12.96 -8.60
C MET A 118 -19.57 -12.00 -8.99
N PRO A 119 -19.80 -10.93 -8.20
CA PRO A 119 -20.79 -9.89 -8.53
C PRO A 119 -20.57 -9.36 -9.94
N GLN A 120 -21.62 -9.39 -10.76
CA GLN A 120 -21.59 -8.86 -12.12
C GLN A 120 -22.12 -7.42 -12.17
N PRO A 121 -21.68 -6.59 -13.14
CA PRO A 121 -22.23 -5.25 -13.32
C PRO A 121 -23.74 -5.21 -13.56
N THR A 122 -24.32 -6.34 -13.99
CA THR A 122 -25.76 -6.52 -14.24
C THR A 122 -26.55 -6.96 -13.02
N ASP A 123 -25.88 -7.33 -11.91
CA ASP A 123 -26.56 -7.78 -10.70
C ASP A 123 -27.30 -6.62 -10.00
N THR A 124 -28.45 -6.95 -9.40
CA THR A 124 -29.24 -5.98 -8.65
C THR A 124 -28.42 -5.43 -7.49
N TYR A 125 -28.33 -4.10 -7.42
CA TYR A 125 -27.63 -3.44 -6.32
C TYR A 125 -28.25 -3.82 -4.97
N SER A 126 -27.40 -4.30 -4.06
CA SER A 126 -27.75 -4.49 -2.66
C SER A 126 -26.82 -3.66 -1.78
N THR A 127 -27.39 -3.02 -0.76
CA THR A 127 -26.64 -2.33 0.29
C THR A 127 -25.61 -3.25 0.95
N SER A 128 -25.90 -4.56 1.03
CA SER A 128 -24.96 -5.55 1.56
C SER A 128 -23.70 -5.68 0.70
N ILE A 129 -23.83 -5.71 -0.63
CA ILE A 129 -22.69 -5.77 -1.55
C ILE A 129 -21.85 -4.51 -1.42
N PHE A 130 -22.49 -3.34 -1.40
CA PHE A 130 -21.79 -2.07 -1.26
C PHE A 130 -21.01 -1.95 0.03
N ALA A 131 -21.66 -2.20 1.18
CA ALA A 131 -21.00 -2.13 2.49
C ALA A 131 -19.80 -3.07 2.55
N PHE A 132 -19.96 -4.27 1.98
CA PHE A 132 -18.93 -5.30 1.99
C PHE A 132 -17.76 -4.99 1.06
N THR A 133 -18.03 -4.56 -0.17
CA THR A 133 -17.01 -4.13 -1.11
C THR A 133 -16.22 -2.95 -0.54
N MET A 134 -16.88 -1.96 0.05
CA MET A 134 -16.18 -0.84 0.68
C MET A 134 -15.33 -1.28 1.88
N ALA A 135 -15.84 -2.18 2.73
CA ALA A 135 -15.11 -2.70 3.88
C ALA A 135 -13.82 -3.44 3.47
N ILE A 136 -13.86 -4.24 2.41
CA ILE A 136 -12.67 -4.96 1.93
C ILE A 136 -11.75 -4.05 1.13
N TYR A 137 -12.31 -3.28 0.20
CA TYR A 137 -11.53 -2.50 -0.74
C TYR A 137 -10.86 -1.28 -0.10
N LEU A 138 -11.46 -0.69 0.93
CA LEU A 138 -10.91 0.46 1.65
C LEU A 138 -10.52 0.11 3.09
N GLY A 139 -11.38 -0.62 3.81
CA GLY A 139 -11.12 -0.96 5.21
C GLY A 139 -9.88 -1.82 5.40
N LEU A 140 -9.72 -2.90 4.61
CA LEU A 140 -8.57 -3.80 4.76
C LEU A 140 -7.23 -3.11 4.42
N PRO A 141 -7.11 -2.31 3.34
CA PRO A 141 -5.91 -1.47 3.12
C PRO A 141 -5.65 -0.45 4.22
N ILE A 142 -6.68 0.19 4.80
CA ILE A 142 -6.51 1.12 5.92
C ILE A 142 -5.89 0.40 7.13
N LEU A 143 -6.34 -0.82 7.45
CA LEU A 143 -5.72 -1.62 8.51
C LEU A 143 -4.25 -1.93 8.20
N GLY A 144 -3.94 -2.28 6.94
CA GLY A 144 -2.57 -2.48 6.48
C GLY A 144 -1.70 -1.24 6.67
N TRP A 145 -2.19 -0.07 6.26
CA TRP A 145 -1.50 1.21 6.43
C TRP A 145 -1.30 1.60 7.90
N ILE A 146 -2.28 1.34 8.77
CA ILE A 146 -2.13 1.54 10.22
C ILE A 146 -1.02 0.64 10.76
N CYS A 147 -1.00 -0.65 10.38
CA CYS A 147 0.08 -1.56 10.74
C CYS A 147 1.45 -1.05 10.26
N SER A 148 1.54 -0.52 9.03
CA SER A 148 2.76 0.11 8.51
C SER A 148 3.20 1.32 9.34
N LEU A 149 2.28 2.20 9.74
CA LEU A 149 2.59 3.35 10.60
C LEU A 149 3.11 2.91 11.98
N VAL A 150 2.51 1.88 12.56
CA VAL A 150 2.97 1.31 13.84
C VAL A 150 4.37 0.70 13.68
N ALA A 151 4.62 -0.04 12.60
CA ALA A 151 5.96 -0.60 12.32
C ALA A 151 7.02 0.49 12.16
N MET A 152 6.69 1.62 11.52
CA MET A 152 7.61 2.75 11.36
C MET A 152 8.00 3.42 12.68
N LYS A 153 7.24 3.24 13.76
CA LYS A 153 7.64 3.72 15.10
C LYS A 153 8.89 3.00 15.62
N TYR A 154 9.05 1.72 15.28
CA TYR A 154 10.20 0.90 15.70
C TYR A 154 11.31 0.84 14.66
N TYR A 155 11.14 1.52 13.52
CA TYR A 155 12.12 1.50 12.44
C TYR A 155 13.23 2.52 12.69
N GLU A 156 14.46 2.07 12.91
CA GLU A 156 15.60 2.93 13.31
C GLU A 156 16.31 3.61 12.13
N LEU A 157 16.11 3.12 10.91
CA LEU A 157 16.79 3.62 9.70
C LEU A 157 16.14 4.91 9.19
N ASP A 158 16.35 6.00 9.92
CA ASP A 158 15.99 7.33 9.45
C ASP A 158 17.00 7.88 8.43
N GLY A 159 16.68 9.05 7.87
CA GLY A 159 17.51 9.64 6.82
C GLY A 159 18.88 10.15 7.27
N GLU A 160 19.11 10.33 8.56
CA GLU A 160 20.43 10.71 9.09
C GLU A 160 21.25 9.45 9.35
N ARG A 161 20.64 8.46 10.00
CA ARG A 161 21.24 7.15 10.25
C ARG A 161 21.69 6.47 8.97
N MET A 162 20.90 6.54 7.90
CA MET A 162 21.29 5.99 6.60
C MET A 162 22.50 6.69 5.97
N LYS A 163 22.68 8.00 6.19
CA LYS A 163 23.87 8.72 5.70
C LYS A 163 25.12 8.29 6.45
N GLU A 164 25.03 8.12 7.76
CA GLU A 164 26.13 7.61 8.60
C GLU A 164 26.57 6.22 8.10
N ILE A 165 25.61 5.31 7.93
CA ILE A 165 25.83 3.94 7.44
C ILE A 165 26.55 3.97 6.08
N GLN A 166 26.05 4.76 5.13
CA GLN A 166 26.65 4.85 3.79
C GLN A 166 28.07 5.42 3.83
N GLN A 167 28.32 6.42 4.67
CA GLN A 167 29.64 7.00 4.85
C GLN A 167 30.62 5.98 5.46
N GLU A 168 30.17 5.20 6.45
CA GLU A 168 31.00 4.19 7.10
C GLU A 168 31.33 3.02 6.16
N ILE A 169 30.35 2.56 5.37
CA ILE A 169 30.58 1.56 4.31
C ILE A 169 31.59 2.10 3.28
N SER A 170 31.50 3.37 2.90
CA SER A 170 32.46 4.00 1.97
C SER A 170 33.88 4.01 2.56
N ASN A 171 34.02 4.33 3.84
CA ASN A 171 35.31 4.32 4.55
C ASN A 171 35.90 2.91 4.64
N ILE A 172 35.09 1.88 4.90
CA ILE A 172 35.53 0.48 4.93
C ILE A 172 36.05 0.05 3.55
N LYS A 173 35.32 0.38 2.48
CA LYS A 173 35.75 0.10 1.10
C LYS A 173 37.02 0.85 0.72
N ALA A 174 37.20 2.08 1.18
CA ALA A 174 38.40 2.88 0.93
C ALA A 174 39.64 2.35 1.65
N LYS A 175 39.48 1.71 2.82
CA LYS A 175 40.59 1.07 3.58
C LYS A 175 40.94 -0.33 3.08
N ALA A 176 40.03 -0.98 2.35
CA ALA A 176 40.24 -2.30 1.76
C ALA A 176 40.91 -2.25 0.38
N ASN A 177 41.03 -1.06 -0.21
CA ASN A 177 41.85 -0.74 -1.39
C ASN A 177 43.20 -0.17 -0.96
#